data_AF-A0AAJ1VF23-F1
#
_entry.id   AF-A0AAJ1VF23-F1
#
_cell.length_a   1.000
_cell.length_b   1.000
_cell.length_c   1.000
_cell.angle_alpha   90.00
_cell.angle_beta   90.00
_cell.angle_gamma   90.00
#
_symmetry.space_group_name_H-M   'P 1'
#
loop_
_entity.id
_entity.type
_entity.pdbx_description
1 polymer ?
#
loop_
_entity_poly.entity_id
_entity_poly.type
_entity_poly.pdbx_seq_one_letter_code
_entity_poly.pdbx_strand_id
1 'polypeptide(L)'
;MEIHEVYDEIDFFVKKVVEKGVISNTMCENEKLSLAFRYLKSENIIVSNGTKSQFISGMNSFVIKKKGIELFLKEKEYTENLEKKIKELSIKDLKGNIFQNKYWWIFIIINFFISIAIVFIGKFL
;
A
#
# COMPACT_ATOMS: atom_id res chain seq x y z
N MET A 1 23.21 5.17 6.04
CA MET A 1 21.86 5.73 6.18
C MET A 1 21.80 6.91 5.25
N GLU A 2 21.36 6.64 4.02
CA GLU A 2 21.28 7.64 2.98
C GLU A 2 20.16 8.61 3.34
N ILE A 3 20.33 9.89 2.99
CA ILE A 3 19.41 10.99 3.35
C ILE A 3 17.96 10.68 2.92
N HIS A 4 17.76 9.81 1.92
CA HIS A 4 16.43 9.38 1.45
C HIS A 4 15.66 8.50 2.44
N GLU A 5 16.31 7.56 3.15
CA GLU A 5 15.63 6.63 4.08
C GLU A 5 14.97 7.37 5.25
N VAL A 6 15.57 8.50 5.62
CA VAL A 6 15.18 9.41 6.68
C VAL A 6 13.85 10.12 6.32
N TYR A 7 13.68 10.60 5.09
CA TYR A 7 12.43 11.28 4.72
C TYR A 7 11.22 10.35 4.72
N ASP A 8 11.38 9.09 4.29
CA ASP A 8 10.32 8.09 4.28
C ASP A 8 9.83 7.75 5.69
N GLU A 9 10.74 7.68 6.66
CA GLU A 9 10.41 7.45 8.06
C GLU A 9 9.57 8.59 8.65
N ILE A 10 9.92 9.85 8.37
CA ILE A 10 9.14 11.01 8.84
C ILE A 10 7.76 11.00 8.20
N ASP A 11 7.69 10.85 6.88
CA ASP A 11 6.41 10.94 6.16
C ASP A 11 5.44 9.85 6.64
N PHE A 12 5.96 8.64 6.88
CA PHE A 12 5.20 7.56 7.51
C PHE A 12 4.58 8.00 8.85
N PHE A 13 5.37 8.61 9.74
CA PHE A 13 4.86 9.03 11.04
C PHE A 13 3.87 10.20 10.92
N VAL A 14 4.13 11.17 10.05
CA VAL A 14 3.20 12.30 9.81
C VAL A 14 1.85 11.77 9.32
N LYS A 15 1.86 10.87 8.33
CA LYS A 15 0.66 10.21 7.81
C LYS A 15 -0.10 9.47 8.91
N LYS A 16 0.60 8.73 9.79
CA LYS A 16 -0.02 8.02 10.91
C LYS A 16 -0.68 8.95 11.92
N VAL A 17 -0.11 10.13 12.14
CA VAL A 17 -0.69 11.16 13.03
C VAL A 17 -1.94 11.79 12.41
N VAL A 18 -1.92 12.00 11.09
CA VAL A 18 -3.08 12.42 10.31
C VAL A 18 -4.20 11.37 10.35
N GLU A 19 -3.91 10.09 10.14
CA GLU A 19 -4.89 9.00 10.19
C GLU A 19 -5.55 8.87 11.58
N LYS A 20 -4.81 9.19 12.65
CA LYS A 20 -5.34 9.26 14.01
C LYS A 20 -6.23 10.49 14.28
N GLY A 21 -6.37 11.40 13.32
CA GLY A 21 -7.19 12.62 13.44
C GLY A 21 -6.57 13.72 14.29
N VAL A 22 -5.28 13.63 14.62
CA VAL A 22 -4.57 14.64 15.43
C VAL A 22 -4.23 15.88 14.59
N ILE A 23 -4.07 15.71 13.27
CA ILE A 23 -3.74 16.76 12.32
C ILE A 23 -4.76 16.75 11.19
N SER A 24 -5.27 17.93 10.82
CA SER A 24 -6.19 18.07 9.69
C SER A 24 -5.46 18.00 8.35
N ASN A 25 -6.08 17.35 7.37
CA ASN A 25 -5.61 17.32 5.98
C ASN A 25 -5.59 18.69 5.30
N THR A 26 -6.34 19.66 5.83
CA THR A 26 -6.45 21.01 5.26
C THR A 26 -5.34 21.96 5.71
N MET A 27 -4.47 21.55 6.64
CA MET A 27 -3.38 22.39 7.17
C MET A 27 -2.21 22.51 6.20
N CYS A 28 -1.43 23.60 6.33
CA CYS A 28 -0.18 23.78 5.59
C CYS A 28 0.88 22.75 6.02
N GLU A 29 1.74 22.30 5.10
CA GLU A 29 2.72 21.24 5.35
C GLU A 29 3.65 21.52 6.55
N ASN A 30 4.11 22.76 6.69
CA ASN A 30 4.97 23.16 7.81
C ASN A 30 4.27 23.06 9.17
N GLU A 31 2.96 23.36 9.21
CA GLU A 31 2.15 23.24 10.43
C GLU A 31 1.89 21.76 10.76
N LYS A 32 1.60 20.95 9.75
CA LYS A 32 1.45 19.50 9.89
C LYS A 32 2.70 18.88 10.48
N LEU A 33 3.88 19.22 9.94
CA LEU A 33 5.16 18.72 10.44
C LEU A 33 5.41 19.13 11.89
N SER A 34 5.18 20.41 12.24
CA SER A 34 5.37 20.91 13.61
C SER A 34 4.46 20.19 14.62
N LEU A 35 3.19 20.01 14.30
CA LEU A 35 2.24 19.28 15.14
C LEU A 35 2.57 17.79 15.23
N ALA A 36 2.98 17.17 14.12
CA ALA A 36 3.41 15.78 14.09
C ALA A 36 4.62 15.57 14.99
N PHE A 37 5.65 16.42 14.90
CA PHE A 37 6.82 16.32 15.78
C PHE A 37 6.45 16.53 17.25
N ARG A 38 5.55 17.45 17.58
CA ARG A 38 5.04 17.61 18.95
C ARG A 38 4.38 16.34 19.46
N TYR A 39 3.50 15.74 18.67
CA TYR A 39 2.81 14.50 19.02
C TYR A 39 3.77 13.30 19.15
N LEU A 40 4.69 13.14 18.20
CA LEU A 40 5.69 12.07 18.23
C LEU A 40 6.62 12.20 19.43
N LYS A 41 6.91 13.44 19.86
CA LYS A 41 7.65 13.71 21.09
C LYS A 41 6.85 13.32 22.34
N SER A 42 5.56 13.66 22.42
CA SER A 42 4.71 13.25 23.56
C SER A 42 4.52 11.74 23.64
N GLU A 43 4.46 11.05 22.50
CA GLU A 43 4.39 9.59 22.40
C GLU A 43 5.75 8.89 22.64
N ASN A 44 6.80 9.67 22.92
CA ASN A 44 8.15 9.18 23.18
C ASN A 44 8.75 8.38 22.01
N ILE A 45 8.34 8.71 20.78
CA ILE A 45 8.81 8.09 19.53
C ILE A 45 10.07 8.81 19.05
N ILE A 46 10.17 10.12 19.25
CA ILE A 46 11.34 10.94 18.90
C ILE A 46 11.88 11.70 20.11
N VAL A 47 13.18 12.02 20.08
CA VAL A 47 13.85 12.88 21.07
C VAL A 47 14.69 13.94 20.37
N SER A 48 14.69 15.16 20.92
CA SER A 48 15.59 16.22 20.48
C SER A 48 17.02 15.89 20.88
N ASN A 49 17.94 15.86 19.93
CA ASN A 49 19.34 15.57 20.18
C ASN A 49 20.22 16.80 19.90
N GLY A 50 21.07 17.20 20.83
CA GLY A 50 21.96 18.36 20.66
C GLY A 50 23.22 18.09 19.83
N THR A 51 23.58 16.82 19.59
CA THR A 51 24.90 16.49 19.01
C THR A 51 24.91 15.41 17.92
N LYS A 52 23.87 14.57 17.79
CA LYS A 52 23.74 13.58 16.70
C LYS A 52 22.33 13.60 16.12
N SER A 53 22.11 14.40 15.08
CA SER A 53 20.82 14.51 14.40
C SER A 53 20.66 13.40 13.36
N GLN A 54 19.55 12.66 13.39
CA GLN A 54 19.10 11.91 12.21
C GLN A 54 18.22 12.80 11.32
N PHE A 55 17.58 13.81 11.89
CA PHE A 55 16.61 14.69 11.23
C PHE A 55 16.84 16.14 11.63
N ILE A 56 16.64 17.09 10.71
CA ILE A 56 16.70 18.54 10.97
C ILE A 56 15.39 19.16 10.51
N SER A 57 14.62 19.77 11.42
CA SER A 57 13.44 20.56 11.08
C SER A 57 13.61 21.98 11.62
N GLY A 58 13.75 22.96 10.71
CA GLY A 58 13.86 24.39 11.00
C GLY A 58 15.13 24.79 11.75
N MET A 59 15.26 24.36 13.02
CA MET A 59 16.41 24.61 13.90
C MET A 59 16.68 23.47 14.90
N ASN A 60 15.83 22.44 14.95
CA ASN A 60 15.95 21.37 15.94
C ASN A 60 16.29 20.05 15.28
N SER A 61 17.24 19.35 15.88
CA SER A 61 17.66 18.02 15.49
C SER A 61 16.93 16.94 16.29
N PHE A 62 16.38 15.95 15.60
CA PHE A 62 15.65 14.84 16.22
C PHE A 62 16.31 13.48 15.93
N VAL A 63 16.06 12.53 16.82
CA VAL A 63 16.44 11.12 16.70
C VAL A 63 15.22 10.25 16.98
N ILE A 64 14.96 9.28 16.12
CA ILE A 64 13.89 8.31 16.32
C ILE A 64 14.38 7.26 17.31
N LYS A 65 13.56 6.98 18.32
CA LYS A 65 13.84 5.92 19.31
C LYS A 65 13.65 4.55 18.68
N LYS A 66 14.29 3.54 19.29
CA LYS A 66 14.17 2.13 18.88
C LYS A 66 12.72 1.69 18.64
N LYS A 67 11.78 2.09 19.52
CA LYS A 67 10.33 1.83 19.37
C LYS A 67 9.75 2.39 18.07
N GLY A 68 10.17 3.58 17.64
CA GLY A 68 9.76 4.17 16.37
C GLY A 68 10.31 3.37 15.19
N ILE A 69 11.60 3.03 15.22
CA ILE A 69 12.24 2.21 14.18
C ILE A 69 11.54 0.85 14.05
N GLU A 70 11.23 0.18 15.15
CA GLU A 70 10.49 -1.10 15.15
C GLU A 70 9.09 -0.96 14.53
N LEU A 71 8.38 0.13 14.82
CA LEU A 71 7.07 0.39 14.22
C LEU A 71 7.16 0.62 12.72
N PHE A 72 8.17 1.37 12.26
CA PHE A 72 8.39 1.64 10.84
C PHE A 72 8.76 0.35 10.08
N LEU A 73 9.70 -0.43 10.60
CA LEU A 73 10.12 -1.69 9.97
C LEU A 73 8.96 -2.68 9.85
N LYS A 74 8.10 -2.77 10.87
CA LYS A 74 6.93 -3.64 10.84
C LYS A 74 5.93 -3.21 9.77
N GLU A 75 5.71 -1.90 9.59
CA GLU A 75 4.84 -1.40 8.54
C GLU A 75 5.42 -1.66 7.15
N LYS A 76 6.73 -1.45 6.99
CA LYS A 76 7.43 -1.70 5.73
C LYS A 76 7.30 -3.16 5.32
N GLU A 77 7.55 -4.09 6.25
CA GLU A 77 7.37 -5.52 6.02
C GLU A 77 5.91 -5.87 5.66
N TYR A 78 4.94 -5.26 6.34
CA TYR A 78 3.52 -5.44 6.02
C TYR A 78 3.18 -4.97 4.61
N THR A 79 3.68 -3.79 4.22
CA THR A 79 3.46 -3.20 2.89
C THR A 79 4.08 -4.07 1.79
N GLU A 80 5.34 -4.51 1.97
CA GLU A 80 6.01 -5.42 1.05
C GLU A 80 5.26 -6.75 0.89
N ASN A 81 4.69 -7.27 1.97
CA ASN A 81 3.87 -8.49 1.93
C ASN A 81 2.54 -8.27 1.19
N LEU A 82 1.90 -7.11 1.35
CA LEU A 82 0.71 -6.76 0.58
C LEU A 82 1.01 -6.62 -0.90
N GLU A 83 2.11 -5.95 -1.27
CA GLU A 83 2.53 -5.81 -2.66
C GLU A 83 2.80 -7.16 -3.32
N LYS A 84 3.46 -8.09 -2.61
CA LYS A 84 3.65 -9.47 -3.07
C LYS A 84 2.30 -10.15 -3.33
N LYS A 85 1.34 -10.04 -2.41
CA LYS A 85 -0.01 -10.61 -2.59
C LYS A 85 -0.75 -9.98 -3.78
N ILE A 86 -0.68 -8.67 -3.95
CA ILE A 86 -1.27 -7.97 -5.10
C ILE A 86 -0.65 -8.49 -6.41
N LYS A 87 0.67 -8.66 -6.44
CA LYS A 87 1.38 -9.21 -7.59
C LYS A 87 0.98 -10.65 -7.89
N GLU A 88 0.82 -11.48 -6.87
CA GLU A 88 0.35 -12.86 -7.04
C GLU A 88 -1.08 -12.92 -7.57
N LEU A 89 -1.98 -12.10 -7.02
CA LEU A 89 -3.37 -12.00 -7.47
C LEU A 89 -3.45 -11.47 -8.91
N SER A 90 -2.70 -10.42 -9.24
CA SER A 90 -2.69 -9.88 -10.60
C SER A 90 -2.14 -10.89 -11.61
N ILE A 91 -1.12 -11.68 -11.26
CA ILE A 91 -0.63 -12.78 -12.10
C ILE A 91 -1.71 -13.87 -12.26
N LYS A 92 -2.44 -14.22 -11.20
CA LYS A 92 -3.55 -15.19 -11.28
C LYS A 92 -4.66 -14.69 -12.18
N ASP A 93 -5.04 -13.42 -12.07
CA ASP A 93 -6.08 -12.80 -12.90
C ASP A 93 -5.65 -12.72 -14.36
N LEU A 94 -4.39 -12.32 -14.63
CA LEU A 94 -3.81 -12.34 -15.97
C LEU A 94 -3.82 -13.75 -16.57
N LYS A 95 -3.44 -14.77 -15.81
CA LYS A 95 -3.53 -16.17 -16.26
C LYS A 95 -4.98 -16.56 -16.53
N GLY A 96 -5.91 -16.29 -15.62
CA GLY A 96 -7.34 -16.58 -15.80
C GLY A 96 -7.89 -15.92 -17.06
N ASN A 97 -7.57 -14.66 -17.29
CA ASN A 97 -8.01 -13.90 -18.47
C ASN A 97 -7.42 -14.47 -19.78
N ILE A 98 -6.14 -14.85 -19.79
CA ILE A 98 -5.52 -15.52 -20.94
C ILE A 98 -6.21 -16.86 -21.22
N PHE A 99 -6.52 -17.65 -20.20
CA PHE A 99 -7.26 -18.90 -20.35
C PHE A 99 -8.68 -18.64 -20.89
N GLN A 100 -9.44 -17.69 -20.34
CA GLN A 100 -10.77 -17.36 -20.83
C GLN A 100 -10.75 -16.93 -22.30
N ASN A 101 -9.83 -16.02 -22.67
CA ASN A 101 -9.68 -15.58 -24.05
C ASN A 101 -9.28 -16.73 -24.97
N LYS A 102 -8.36 -17.59 -24.53
CA LYS A 102 -7.92 -18.77 -25.30
C LYS A 102 -8.98 -19.86 -25.37
N TYR A 103 -10.00 -19.91 -24.51
CA TYR A 103 -10.98 -21.01 -24.49
C TYR A 103 -12.43 -20.57 -24.80
N TRP A 104 -12.69 -19.27 -25.02
CA TRP A 104 -14.02 -18.78 -25.40
C TRP A 104 -14.56 -19.45 -26.67
N TRP A 105 -13.76 -19.56 -27.74
CA TRP A 105 -14.13 -20.31 -28.95
C TRP A 105 -14.69 -21.73 -28.71
N ILE A 106 -14.31 -22.43 -27.63
CA ILE A 106 -14.90 -23.73 -27.29
C ILE A 106 -16.39 -23.60 -26.94
N PHE A 107 -16.79 -22.54 -26.23
CA PHE A 107 -18.21 -22.26 -25.97
C PHE A 107 -18.99 -22.03 -27.26
N ILE A 108 -18.37 -21.40 -28.26
CA ILE A 108 -19.00 -21.20 -29.58
C ILE A 108 -19.21 -22.56 -30.26
N ILE A 109 -18.21 -23.43 -30.24
CA ILE A 109 -18.28 -24.78 -30.82
C ILE A 109 -19.37 -25.62 -30.13
N ILE A 110 -19.44 -25.60 -28.79
CA ILE A 110 -20.47 -26.32 -28.04
C ILE A 110 -21.88 -25.83 -28.40
N ASN A 111 -22.09 -24.51 -28.45
CA ASN A 111 -23.39 -23.95 -28.83
C ASN A 111 -23.80 -24.30 -30.27
N PHE A 112 -22.83 -24.39 -31.18
CA PHE A 112 -23.08 -24.84 -32.55
C PHE A 112 -23.61 -26.29 -32.59
N PHE A 113 -22.97 -27.21 -31.86
CA PHE A 113 -23.44 -28.60 -31.79
C PHE A 113 -24.80 -28.74 -31.10
N ILE A 114 -25.05 -27.99 -30.03
CA ILE A 114 -26.37 -27.96 -29.36
C ILE A 114 -27.45 -27.49 -30.35
N SER A 115 -27.17 -26.45 -31.13
CA SER A 115 -28.11 -25.93 -32.13
C SER A 115 -28.43 -26.97 -33.21
N ILE A 116 -27.42 -27.70 -33.70
CA ILE A 116 -27.62 -28.80 -34.65
C ILE A 116 -28.50 -29.89 -34.02
N ALA A 117 -28.21 -30.30 -32.79
CA ALA A 117 -28.98 -31.33 -32.10
C ALA A 117 -30.46 -30.94 -31.95
N ILE A 118 -30.74 -29.69 -31.59
CA ILE A 118 -32.11 -29.16 -31.48
C ILE A 118 -32.82 -29.21 -32.83
N VAL A 119 -32.17 -28.80 -33.92
CA VAL A 119 -32.77 -28.83 -35.27
C VAL A 119 -33.06 -30.26 -35.72
N PHE A 120 -32.17 -31.22 -35.41
CA PHE A 120 -32.39 -32.62 -35.73
C PHE A 120 -33.55 -33.23 -34.95
N ILE A 121 -33.65 -32.94 -33.65
CA ILE A 121 -34.76 -33.40 -32.80
C ILE A 121 -36.09 -32.77 -33.27
N GLY A 122 -36.10 -31.47 -33.54
CA GLY A 122 -37.30 -30.75 -33.98
C GLY A 122 -37.79 -31.13 -35.39
N LYS A 123 -36.96 -31.76 -36.23
CA LYS A 123 -37.38 -32.34 -37.51
C LYS A 123 -37.93 -33.76 -37.39
N PHE A 124 -37.66 -34.44 -36.28
CA PHE A 124 -38.07 -35.83 -36.05
C PHE A 124 -39.38 -35.93 -35.24
N LEU A 125 -39.83 -34.82 -34.65
CA LEU A 125 -41.11 -34.65 -33.97
C LEU A 125 -42.17 -34.12 -34.95
#